data_AF-A0A7X1LJH1-F1
#
_entry.id   AF-A0A7X1LJH1-F1
#
_cell.length_a   1.000
_cell.length_b   1.000
_cell.length_c   1.000
_cell.angle_alpha   90.00
_cell.angle_beta   90.00
_cell.angle_gamma   90.00
#
_symmetry.space_group_name_H-M   'P 1'
#
loop_
_entity.id
_entity.type
_entity.pdbx_description
1 polymer ?
#
loop_
_entity_poly.entity_id
_entity_poly.type
_entity_poly.pdbx_seq_one_letter_code
_entity_poly.pdbx_strand_id
1 'polypeptide(L)'
;MEFELFSNLHIYYLLGYSLAFTLLYFGVAYNSHPQKVMKIISICILFIKCGELFIRYKLIGEAWYNLLPLHLCNITLIFAILGSIFKFKPFLYATFFWSVGAIFALLTPEVRDTFPHFLNISFFSTHVYIIFTAIVEYRVFKLRPSFESWLASFLGINLIMVGVFFINSVLGTNYLYISQKPTFQSPLDHFGEWPYYIIVVEFAYIVLTLLLLFLFRKKDYKLKLNR
;
A
#
# COMPACT_ATOMS: atom_id res chain seq x y z
N MET A 1 24.01 -8.23 6.36
CA MET A 1 23.72 -9.26 5.34
C MET A 1 22.84 -8.59 4.31
N GLU A 2 23.10 -8.82 3.03
CA GLU A 2 22.25 -8.31 1.95
C GLU A 2 20.96 -9.13 1.90
N PHE A 3 19.84 -8.45 1.67
CA PHE A 3 18.55 -9.09 1.53
C PHE A 3 18.45 -9.84 0.20
N GLU A 4 18.11 -11.14 0.25
CA GLU A 4 17.91 -11.98 -0.94
C GLU A 4 16.43 -12.39 -1.09
N LEU A 5 15.90 -12.17 -2.29
CA LEU A 5 14.51 -12.49 -2.65
C LEU A 5 14.24 -13.99 -2.50
N PHE A 6 13.17 -14.31 -1.76
CA PHE A 6 12.69 -15.68 -1.50
C PHE A 6 13.69 -16.60 -0.77
N SER A 7 14.72 -16.04 -0.15
CA SER A 7 15.54 -16.75 0.83
C SER A 7 14.72 -17.23 2.03
N ASN A 8 15.26 -18.18 2.81
CA ASN A 8 14.63 -18.62 4.07
C ASN A 8 14.34 -17.43 5.00
N LEU A 9 15.23 -16.43 5.01
CA LEU A 9 15.05 -15.21 5.78
C LEU A 9 13.83 -14.40 5.32
N HIS A 10 13.65 -14.24 3.99
CA HIS A 10 12.46 -13.59 3.45
C HIS A 10 11.17 -14.33 3.85
N ILE A 11 11.17 -15.67 3.77
CA ILE A 11 10.03 -16.48 4.19
C ILE A 11 9.71 -16.28 5.68
N TYR A 12 10.73 -16.24 6.54
CA TYR A 12 10.54 -15.95 7.97
C TYR A 12 9.96 -14.55 8.22
N TYR A 13 10.33 -13.54 7.42
CA TYR A 13 9.69 -12.23 7.51
C TYR A 13 8.21 -12.31 7.16
N LEU A 14 7.87 -12.93 6.03
CA LEU A 14 6.48 -13.07 5.62
C LEU A 14 5.65 -13.79 6.68
N LEU A 15 6.17 -14.87 7.27
CA LEU A 15 5.50 -15.59 8.36
C LEU A 15 5.36 -14.75 9.63
N GLY A 16 6.44 -14.09 10.06
CA GLY A 16 6.44 -13.24 11.26
C GLY A 16 5.47 -12.07 11.16
N TYR A 17 5.48 -11.35 10.04
CA TYR A 17 4.55 -10.26 9.78
C TYR A 17 3.11 -10.75 9.58
N SER A 18 2.90 -11.94 8.98
CA SER A 18 1.56 -12.55 8.89
C SER A 18 1.00 -12.93 10.26
N LEU A 19 1.85 -13.43 11.16
CA LEU A 19 1.47 -13.71 12.54
C LEU A 19 1.11 -12.41 13.27
N ALA A 20 1.96 -11.38 13.19
CA ALA A 20 1.69 -10.07 13.79
C ALA A 20 0.40 -9.46 13.24
N PHE A 21 0.19 -9.51 11.93
CA PHE A 21 -1.05 -9.11 11.27
C PHE A 21 -2.26 -9.83 11.87
N THR A 22 -2.18 -11.15 12.03
CA THR A 22 -3.28 -11.98 12.51
C THR A 22 -3.64 -11.60 13.94
N LEU A 23 -2.64 -11.46 14.81
CA LEU A 23 -2.83 -11.03 16.19
C LEU A 23 -3.46 -9.64 16.28
N LEU A 24 -2.96 -8.68 15.49
CA LEU A 24 -3.55 -7.34 15.41
C LEU A 24 -4.98 -7.37 14.87
N TYR A 25 -5.28 -8.23 13.90
CA TYR A 25 -6.61 -8.35 13.32
C TYR A 25 -7.61 -8.83 14.37
N PHE A 26 -7.29 -9.90 15.11
CA PHE A 26 -8.12 -10.38 16.21
C PHE A 26 -8.23 -9.34 17.33
N GLY A 27 -7.11 -8.67 17.65
CA GLY A 27 -7.06 -7.58 18.62
C GLY A 27 -7.92 -6.37 18.25
N VAL A 28 -8.20 -6.12 16.97
CA VAL A 28 -9.18 -5.12 16.53
C VAL A 28 -10.59 -5.71 16.47
N ALA A 29 -10.77 -6.85 15.80
CA ALA A 29 -12.08 -7.42 15.47
C ALA A 29 -12.91 -7.81 16.70
N TYR A 30 -12.25 -8.20 17.80
CA TYR A 30 -12.91 -8.64 19.04
C TYR A 30 -12.80 -7.63 20.19
N ASN A 31 -12.23 -6.45 19.93
CA ASN A 31 -12.19 -5.39 20.94
C ASN A 31 -13.55 -4.69 21.05
N SER A 32 -13.92 -4.28 22.27
CA SER A 32 -15.15 -3.49 22.48
C SER A 32 -15.09 -2.10 21.82
N HIS A 33 -13.89 -1.58 21.55
CA HIS A 33 -13.66 -0.26 20.94
C HIS A 33 -12.74 -0.36 19.71
N PRO A 34 -13.15 -1.10 18.65
CA PRO A 34 -12.27 -1.44 17.52
C PRO A 34 -11.73 -0.19 16.80
N GLN A 35 -12.52 0.88 16.74
CA GLN A 35 -12.10 2.14 16.13
C GLN A 35 -10.95 2.82 16.89
N LYS A 36 -10.97 2.76 18.24
CA LYS A 36 -9.91 3.33 19.07
C LYS A 36 -8.60 2.57 18.86
N VAL A 37 -8.66 1.25 18.82
CA VAL A 37 -7.50 0.40 18.53
C VAL A 37 -6.93 0.70 17.15
N MET A 38 -7.78 0.80 16.12
CA MET A 38 -7.33 1.14 14.77
C MET A 38 -6.63 2.51 14.72
N LYS A 39 -7.15 3.52 15.44
CA LYS A 39 -6.50 4.84 15.55
C LYS A 39 -5.12 4.74 16.20
N ILE A 40 -4.99 3.99 17.29
CA ILE A 40 -3.70 3.79 17.97
C ILE A 40 -2.69 3.13 17.03
N ILE A 41 -3.08 2.03 16.34
CA ILE A 41 -2.22 1.36 15.36
C ILE A 41 -1.79 2.34 14.26
N SER A 42 -2.72 3.13 13.74
CA SER A 42 -2.44 4.13 12.68
C SER A 42 -1.43 5.18 13.14
N ILE A 43 -1.53 5.65 14.40
CA ILE A 43 -0.59 6.60 14.99
C ILE A 43 0.79 5.95 15.20
N CYS A 44 0.85 4.70 15.68
CA CYS A 44 2.11 3.96 15.80
C CYS A 44 2.83 3.81 14.45
N ILE A 45 2.08 3.47 13.40
CA ILE A 45 2.63 3.35 12.03
C ILE A 45 3.10 4.70 11.49
N LEU A 46 2.37 5.79 11.78
CA LEU A 46 2.82 7.14 11.46
C LEU A 46 4.15 7.46 12.13
N PHE A 47 4.31 7.15 13.41
CA PHE A 47 5.59 7.34 14.12
C PHE A 47 6.72 6.51 13.53
N ILE A 48 6.47 5.25 13.16
CA ILE A 48 7.46 4.41 12.46
C ILE A 48 7.91 5.08 11.16
N LYS A 49 6.95 5.55 10.34
CA LYS A 49 7.27 6.20 9.06
C LYS A 49 8.01 7.52 9.25
N CYS A 50 7.61 8.34 10.22
CA CYS A 50 8.33 9.58 10.56
C CYS A 50 9.75 9.30 11.06
N GLY A 51 9.95 8.25 11.86
CA GLY A 51 11.27 7.81 12.29
C GLY A 51 12.15 7.39 11.12
N GLU A 52 11.60 6.67 10.14
CA GLU A 52 12.32 6.27 8.92
C GLU A 52 12.77 7.49 8.13
N LEU A 53 11.85 8.43 7.88
CA LEU A 53 12.16 9.67 7.16
C LEU A 53 13.20 10.51 7.91
N PHE A 54 13.13 10.58 9.24
CA PHE A 54 14.12 11.27 10.06
C PHE A 54 15.51 10.64 9.92
N ILE A 55 15.60 9.31 10.00
CA ILE A 55 16.86 8.58 9.84
C ILE A 55 17.44 8.81 8.43
N ARG A 56 16.63 8.68 7.39
CA ARG A 56 17.07 8.88 5.99
C ARG A 56 17.55 10.31 5.76
N TYR A 57 16.84 11.30 6.28
CA TYR A 57 17.23 12.70 6.12
C TYR A 57 18.45 13.08 6.95
N LYS A 58 18.46 12.75 8.25
CA LYS A 58 19.48 13.25 9.20
C LYS A 58 20.71 12.37 9.32
N LEU A 59 20.56 11.06 9.23
CA LEU A 59 21.66 10.12 9.45
C LEU A 59 22.27 9.63 8.14
N ILE A 60 21.43 9.37 7.12
CA ILE A 60 21.90 8.91 5.80
C ILE A 60 22.23 10.10 4.88
N GLY A 61 21.59 11.25 5.08
CA GLY A 61 21.84 12.46 4.29
C GLY A 61 21.12 12.47 2.94
N GLU A 62 20.02 11.72 2.81
CA GLU A 62 19.21 11.76 1.60
C GLU A 62 18.58 13.14 1.39
N ALA A 63 18.59 13.60 0.13
CA ALA A 63 18.00 14.89 -0.22
C ALA A 63 16.49 14.90 0.04
N TRP A 64 15.97 16.03 0.55
CA TRP A 64 14.56 16.18 0.93
C TRP A 64 13.58 15.85 -0.21
N TYR A 65 13.97 16.16 -1.46
CA TYR A 65 13.14 15.93 -2.64
C TYR A 65 13.07 14.46 -3.04
N ASN A 66 13.93 13.58 -2.49
CA ASN A 66 13.83 12.11 -2.62
C ASN A 66 12.97 11.50 -1.51
N LEU A 67 12.67 12.26 -0.45
CA LEU A 67 11.90 11.82 0.70
C LEU A 67 10.41 12.21 0.63
N LEU A 68 9.99 12.89 -0.44
CA LEU A 68 8.57 13.20 -0.65
C LEU A 68 7.76 11.89 -0.77
N PRO A 69 6.55 11.83 -0.21
CA PRO A 69 5.76 10.60 -0.15
C PRO A 69 5.02 10.33 -1.47
N LEU A 70 5.70 10.45 -2.61
CA LEU A 70 5.09 10.42 -3.95
C LEU A 70 5.12 9.03 -4.61
N HIS A 71 5.77 8.05 -3.99
CA HIS A 71 5.56 6.64 -4.36
C HIS A 71 4.18 6.15 -3.91
N LEU A 72 3.58 5.24 -4.69
CA LEU A 72 2.20 4.76 -4.50
C LEU A 72 1.97 4.22 -3.09
N CYS A 73 2.89 3.39 -2.56
CA CYS A 73 2.74 2.84 -1.22
C CYS A 73 2.78 3.93 -0.13
N ASN A 74 3.57 5.01 -0.29
CA ASN A 74 3.59 6.12 0.66
C ASN A 74 2.29 6.93 0.61
N ILE A 75 1.76 7.21 -0.58
CA ILE A 75 0.46 7.87 -0.74
C ILE A 75 -0.66 6.99 -0.14
N THR A 76 -0.63 5.71 -0.46
CA THR A 76 -1.60 4.73 0.06
C THR A 76 -1.52 4.62 1.58
N LEU A 77 -0.32 4.68 2.16
CA LEU A 77 -0.11 4.70 3.60
C LEU A 77 -0.73 5.95 4.25
N ILE A 78 -0.53 7.13 3.66
CA ILE A 78 -1.15 8.37 4.12
C ILE A 78 -2.68 8.23 4.07
N PHE A 79 -3.23 7.70 2.98
CA PHE A 79 -4.66 7.49 2.82
C PHE A 79 -5.19 6.47 3.83
N ALA A 80 -4.47 5.40 4.10
CA ALA A 80 -4.82 4.40 5.10
C ALA A 80 -4.89 5.00 6.50
N ILE A 81 -3.87 5.79 6.90
CA ILE A 81 -3.78 6.44 8.21
C ILE A 81 -4.89 7.48 8.37
N LEU A 82 -4.98 8.44 7.43
CA LEU A 82 -5.96 9.52 7.49
C LEU A 82 -7.39 8.98 7.36
N GLY A 83 -7.62 8.01 6.48
CA GLY A 83 -8.89 7.32 6.32
C GLY A 83 -9.31 6.58 7.59
N SER A 84 -8.37 5.92 8.27
CA SER A 84 -8.65 5.22 9.53
C SER A 84 -8.95 6.17 10.69
N ILE A 85 -8.24 7.30 10.79
CA ILE A 85 -8.38 8.30 11.86
C ILE A 85 -9.64 9.14 11.69
N PHE A 86 -9.86 9.67 10.49
CA PHE A 86 -10.95 10.61 10.19
C PHE A 86 -12.19 9.93 9.60
N LYS A 87 -12.13 8.63 9.33
CA LYS A 87 -13.21 7.86 8.69
C LYS A 87 -13.62 8.43 7.33
N PHE A 88 -12.64 8.95 6.59
CA PHE A 88 -12.83 9.49 5.26
C PHE A 88 -12.87 8.35 4.22
N LYS A 89 -14.08 7.98 3.81
CA LYS A 89 -14.34 6.82 2.92
C LYS A 89 -13.57 6.83 1.59
N PRO A 90 -13.41 7.97 0.86
CA PRO A 90 -12.65 7.97 -0.39
C PRO A 90 -11.22 7.46 -0.21
N PHE A 91 -10.54 7.86 0.85
CA PHE A 91 -9.19 7.36 1.16
C PHE A 91 -9.19 5.87 1.50
N LEU A 92 -10.20 5.39 2.21
CA LEU A 92 -10.34 3.98 2.54
C LEU A 92 -10.63 3.11 1.30
N TYR A 93 -11.44 3.60 0.36
CA TYR A 93 -11.65 2.91 -0.93
C TYR A 93 -10.38 2.88 -1.77
N ALA A 94 -9.69 4.01 -1.89
CA ALA A 94 -8.39 4.07 -2.56
C ALA A 94 -7.39 3.10 -1.89
N THR A 95 -7.31 3.09 -0.56
CA THR A 95 -6.48 2.14 0.20
C THR A 95 -6.86 0.69 -0.12
N PHE A 96 -8.15 0.38 -0.18
CA PHE A 96 -8.64 -0.96 -0.51
C PHE A 96 -8.13 -1.43 -1.88
N PHE A 97 -8.27 -0.62 -2.93
CA PHE A 97 -7.84 -1.00 -4.28
C PHE A 97 -6.32 -0.92 -4.48
N TRP A 98 -5.66 0.10 -3.92
CA TRP A 98 -4.21 0.30 -4.07
C TRP A 98 -3.38 -0.66 -3.23
N SER A 99 -3.99 -1.33 -2.25
CA SER A 99 -3.33 -2.37 -1.44
C SER A 99 -2.75 -3.53 -2.26
N VAL A 100 -3.23 -3.76 -3.48
CA VAL A 100 -2.64 -4.74 -4.42
C VAL A 100 -1.15 -4.43 -4.65
N GLY A 101 -0.78 -3.16 -4.78
CA GLY A 101 0.63 -2.75 -4.91
C GLY A 101 1.46 -3.09 -3.67
N ALA A 102 0.88 -3.00 -2.46
CA ALA A 102 1.56 -3.38 -1.24
C ALA A 102 1.80 -4.90 -1.16
N ILE A 103 0.92 -5.73 -1.74
CA ILE A 103 1.16 -7.18 -1.86
C ILE A 103 2.39 -7.43 -2.72
N PHE A 104 2.48 -6.80 -3.90
CA PHE A 104 3.68 -6.93 -4.75
C PHE A 104 4.93 -6.42 -4.06
N ALA A 105 4.87 -5.30 -3.34
CA ALA A 105 6.00 -4.77 -2.59
C ALA A 105 6.48 -5.72 -1.48
N LEU A 106 5.60 -6.51 -0.86
CA LEU A 106 6.00 -7.54 0.10
C LEU A 106 6.59 -8.79 -0.58
N LEU A 107 6.20 -9.11 -1.81
CA LEU A 107 6.73 -10.25 -2.56
C LEU A 107 8.07 -9.93 -3.23
N THR A 108 8.24 -8.69 -3.70
CA THR A 108 9.46 -8.18 -4.32
C THR A 108 9.94 -6.92 -3.60
N PRO A 109 10.38 -7.04 -2.33
CA PRO A 109 10.73 -5.89 -1.52
C PRO A 109 12.00 -5.19 -2.00
N GLU A 110 11.95 -3.87 -2.04
CA GLU A 110 13.05 -2.99 -2.38
C GLU A 110 13.83 -2.59 -1.11
N VAL A 111 14.33 -3.59 -0.37
CA VAL A 111 15.12 -3.38 0.86
C VAL A 111 16.48 -4.02 0.70
N ARG A 112 17.54 -3.28 1.03
CA ARG A 112 18.91 -3.79 1.00
C ARG A 112 19.30 -4.45 2.32
N ASP A 113 18.91 -3.82 3.42
CA ASP A 113 19.25 -4.28 4.76
C ASP A 113 18.26 -5.33 5.26
N THR A 114 18.78 -6.31 5.99
CA THR A 114 18.00 -7.33 6.71
C THR A 114 17.64 -6.85 8.12
N PHE A 115 16.63 -7.47 8.73
CA PHE A 115 16.39 -7.38 10.18
C PHE A 115 17.69 -7.60 10.97
N PRO A 116 17.95 -6.82 12.05
CA PRO A 116 17.07 -5.86 12.72
C PRO A 116 17.15 -4.40 12.22
N HIS A 117 17.60 -4.16 10.98
CA HIS A 117 17.74 -2.78 10.48
C HIS A 117 16.38 -2.05 10.46
N PHE A 118 16.35 -0.81 10.97
CA PHE A 118 15.10 -0.07 11.16
C PHE A 118 14.37 0.22 9.83
N LEU A 119 15.11 0.47 8.74
CA LEU A 119 14.49 0.69 7.43
C LEU A 119 13.72 -0.55 6.94
N ASN A 120 14.26 -1.73 7.20
CA ASN A 120 13.59 -3.00 6.89
C ASN A 120 12.30 -3.14 7.72
N ILE A 121 12.38 -2.87 9.03
CA ILE A 121 11.21 -2.91 9.92
C ILE A 121 10.14 -1.91 9.47
N SER A 122 10.51 -0.67 9.15
CA SER A 122 9.59 0.34 8.62
C SER A 122 8.93 -0.13 7.33
N PHE A 123 9.72 -0.65 6.38
CA PHE A 123 9.21 -1.15 5.10
C PHE A 123 8.13 -2.21 5.31
N PHE A 124 8.44 -3.32 5.97
CA PHE A 124 7.46 -4.40 6.11
C PHE A 124 6.27 -3.98 6.97
N SER A 125 6.47 -3.25 8.08
CA SER A 125 5.39 -2.80 8.96
C SER A 125 4.39 -1.89 8.23
N THR A 126 4.87 -0.95 7.42
CA THR A 126 4.01 0.00 6.70
C THR A 126 3.23 -0.67 5.57
N HIS A 127 3.86 -1.60 4.83
CA HIS A 127 3.18 -2.33 3.74
C HIS A 127 2.14 -3.33 4.28
N VAL A 128 2.47 -4.05 5.35
CA VAL A 128 1.51 -4.93 6.04
C VAL A 128 0.33 -4.11 6.58
N TYR A 129 0.59 -2.91 7.11
CA TYR A 129 -0.46 -2.03 7.60
C TYR A 129 -1.42 -1.54 6.50
N ILE A 130 -0.95 -1.31 5.26
CA ILE A 130 -1.82 -0.96 4.13
C ILE A 130 -2.84 -2.07 3.87
N ILE A 131 -2.36 -3.32 3.76
CA ILE A 131 -3.20 -4.50 3.54
C ILE A 131 -4.13 -4.72 4.75
N PHE A 132 -3.62 -4.55 5.96
CA PHE A 132 -4.37 -4.62 7.20
C PHE A 132 -5.54 -3.65 7.22
N THR A 133 -5.29 -2.39 6.86
CA THR A 133 -6.32 -1.35 6.81
C THR A 133 -7.41 -1.73 5.81
N ALA A 134 -7.04 -2.18 4.60
CA ALA A 134 -8.01 -2.63 3.60
C ALA A 134 -8.89 -3.78 4.11
N ILE A 135 -8.29 -4.79 4.76
CA ILE A 135 -9.02 -5.96 5.27
C ILE A 135 -9.90 -5.61 6.46
N VAL A 136 -9.37 -4.86 7.44
CA VAL A 136 -10.11 -4.47 8.65
C VAL A 136 -11.28 -3.55 8.30
N GLU A 137 -11.07 -2.55 7.44
CA GLU A 137 -12.15 -1.65 7.04
C GLU A 137 -13.24 -2.42 6.27
N TYR A 138 -12.89 -3.38 5.41
CA TYR A 138 -13.87 -4.24 4.75
C TYR A 138 -14.61 -5.21 5.71
N ARG A 139 -13.88 -5.95 6.55
CA ARG A 139 -14.44 -7.04 7.38
C ARG A 139 -15.08 -6.54 8.67
N VAL A 140 -14.40 -5.66 9.40
CA VAL A 140 -14.80 -5.17 10.74
C VAL A 140 -15.72 -3.96 10.58
N PHE A 141 -15.28 -2.92 9.85
CA PHE A 141 -16.03 -1.68 9.69
C PHE A 141 -17.01 -1.66 8.51
N LYS A 142 -17.12 -2.79 7.79
CA LYS A 142 -18.10 -3.01 6.72
C LYS A 142 -18.02 -2.00 5.56
N LEU A 143 -16.83 -1.49 5.24
CA LEU A 143 -16.57 -0.77 3.99
C LEU A 143 -16.97 -1.67 2.80
N ARG A 144 -17.79 -1.16 1.87
CA ARG A 144 -18.30 -1.94 0.73
C ARG A 144 -17.84 -1.33 -0.58
N PRO A 145 -16.82 -1.91 -1.23
CA PRO A 145 -16.39 -1.47 -2.55
C PRO A 145 -17.53 -1.60 -3.56
N SER A 146 -17.72 -0.55 -4.35
CA SER A 146 -18.64 -0.47 -5.48
C SER A 146 -17.89 -0.09 -6.76
N PHE A 147 -18.56 -0.17 -7.91
CA PHE A 147 -17.94 0.24 -9.18
C PHE A 147 -17.60 1.74 -9.19
N GLU A 148 -18.43 2.58 -8.59
CA GLU A 148 -18.19 4.02 -8.46
C GLU A 148 -16.94 4.29 -7.61
N SER A 149 -16.77 3.55 -6.50
CA SER A 149 -15.57 3.68 -5.66
C SER A 149 -14.30 3.18 -6.37
N TRP A 150 -14.43 2.14 -7.20
CA TRP A 150 -13.35 1.63 -8.03
C TRP A 150 -12.95 2.67 -9.07
N LEU A 151 -13.92 3.22 -9.81
CA LEU A 151 -13.69 4.24 -10.82
C LEU A 151 -13.06 5.50 -10.21
N ALA A 152 -13.55 5.97 -9.06
CA ALA A 152 -12.95 7.09 -8.34
C ALA A 152 -11.49 6.81 -7.92
N SER A 153 -11.19 5.60 -7.46
CA SER A 153 -9.82 5.21 -7.07
C SER A 153 -8.89 5.08 -8.28
N PHE A 154 -9.39 4.56 -9.40
CA PHE A 154 -8.70 4.42 -10.67
C PHE A 154 -8.37 5.79 -11.30
N LEU A 155 -9.35 6.69 -11.36
CA LEU A 155 -9.13 8.06 -11.83
C LEU A 155 -8.20 8.82 -10.87
N GLY A 156 -8.34 8.60 -9.56
CA GLY A 156 -7.50 9.21 -8.55
C GLY A 156 -6.02 8.86 -8.70
N ILE A 157 -5.68 7.58 -8.89
CA ILE A 157 -4.29 7.16 -9.10
C ILE A 157 -3.72 7.69 -10.41
N ASN A 158 -4.51 7.73 -11.49
CA ASN A 158 -4.08 8.30 -12.77
C ASN A 158 -3.84 9.81 -12.69
N LEU A 159 -4.70 10.54 -11.97
CA LEU A 159 -4.49 11.97 -11.76
C LEU A 159 -3.22 12.25 -10.95
N ILE A 160 -3.00 11.47 -9.89
CA ILE A 160 -1.76 11.52 -9.09
C ILE A 160 -0.55 11.21 -9.97
N MET A 161 -0.64 10.17 -10.80
CA MET A 161 0.40 9.76 -11.71
C MET A 161 0.83 10.88 -12.66
N VAL A 162 -0.15 11.58 -13.27
CA VAL A 162 0.11 12.74 -14.12
C VAL A 162 0.81 13.86 -13.34
N GLY A 163 0.31 14.20 -12.15
CA GLY A 163 0.94 15.23 -11.31
C GLY A 163 2.38 14.87 -10.90
N VAL A 164 2.60 13.62 -10.53
CA VAL A 164 3.93 13.11 -10.14
C VAL A 164 4.89 13.11 -11.33
N PHE A 165 4.43 12.81 -12.55
CA PHE A 165 5.27 12.89 -13.75
C PHE A 165 5.85 14.30 -13.95
N PHE A 166 5.03 15.35 -13.79
CA PHE A 166 5.52 16.73 -13.86
C PHE A 166 6.47 17.06 -12.71
N ILE A 167 6.16 16.63 -11.48
CA ILE A 167 7.06 16.84 -10.33
C ILE A 167 8.42 16.18 -10.57
N ASN A 168 8.44 14.95 -11.08
CA ASN A 168 9.66 14.23 -11.44
C ASN A 168 10.48 15.03 -12.46
N SER A 169 9.84 15.59 -13.50
CA SER A 169 10.54 16.38 -14.52
C SER A 169 11.20 17.66 -13.98
N VAL A 170 10.60 18.28 -12.94
CA VAL A 170 11.13 19.50 -12.32
C VAL A 170 12.23 19.19 -11.30
N LEU A 171 12.05 18.14 -10.50
CA LEU A 171 12.95 17.80 -9.40
C LEU A 171 14.06 16.81 -9.80
N GLY A 172 14.03 16.27 -11.01
CA GLY A 172 14.97 15.23 -11.45
C GLY A 172 14.80 13.90 -10.71
N THR A 173 13.62 13.64 -10.16
CA THR A 173 13.29 12.43 -9.39
C THR A 173 12.56 11.40 -10.26
N ASN A 174 12.34 10.19 -9.72
CA ASN A 174 11.64 9.11 -10.42
C ASN A 174 10.62 8.41 -9.52
N TYR A 175 9.71 9.19 -8.93
CA TYR A 175 8.59 8.66 -8.18
C TYR A 175 7.64 7.85 -9.06
N LEU A 176 6.97 6.85 -8.46
CA LEU A 176 6.13 5.87 -9.15
C LEU A 176 6.85 5.03 -10.24
N TYR A 177 8.15 5.24 -10.45
CA TYR A 177 8.89 4.71 -11.58
C TYR A 177 8.20 5.04 -12.92
N ILE A 178 7.61 6.23 -13.04
CA ILE A 178 6.91 6.66 -14.27
C ILE A 178 7.84 7.27 -15.31
N SER A 179 8.95 7.88 -14.90
CA SER A 179 9.88 8.51 -15.83
C SER A 179 10.82 7.48 -16.45
N GLN A 180 11.20 6.47 -15.66
CA GLN A 180 12.05 5.35 -16.09
C GLN A 180 11.90 4.17 -15.13
N LYS A 181 12.36 2.99 -15.55
CA LYS A 181 12.42 1.81 -14.69
C LYS A 181 13.35 2.03 -13.49
N PRO A 182 13.10 1.35 -12.36
CA PRO A 182 14.09 1.29 -11.28
C PRO A 182 15.41 0.68 -11.77
N THR A 183 16.50 1.01 -11.08
CA THR A 183 17.84 0.46 -11.39
C THR A 183 18.09 -0.92 -10.77
N PHE A 184 17.22 -1.36 -9.86
CA PHE A 184 17.27 -2.69 -9.25
C PHE A 184 16.33 -3.65 -9.99
N GLN A 185 16.54 -4.95 -9.81
CA GLN A 185 15.72 -5.99 -10.43
C GLN A 185 14.25 -5.84 -10.02
N SER A 186 13.38 -5.66 -11.01
CA SER A 186 11.96 -5.39 -10.79
C SER A 186 11.11 -6.14 -11.80
N PRO A 187 9.85 -6.49 -11.47
CA PRO A 187 8.90 -7.02 -12.46
C PRO A 187 8.79 -6.14 -13.73
N LEU A 188 9.02 -4.83 -13.59
CA LEU A 188 9.00 -3.87 -14.69
C LEU A 188 10.03 -4.18 -15.79
N ASP A 189 11.10 -4.93 -15.49
CA ASP A 189 12.11 -5.31 -16.46
C ASP A 189 11.54 -6.19 -17.58
N HIS A 190 10.46 -6.93 -17.30
CA HIS A 190 9.80 -7.83 -18.24
C HIS A 190 8.69 -7.20 -19.08
N PHE A 191 8.37 -5.92 -18.86
CA PHE A 191 7.18 -5.27 -19.44
C PHE A 191 7.48 -4.33 -20.63
N GLY A 192 8.67 -4.41 -21.22
CA GLY A 192 9.08 -3.58 -22.37
C GLY A 192 9.63 -2.21 -21.97
N GLU A 193 10.03 -1.39 -22.95
CA GLU A 193 10.63 -0.06 -22.72
C GLU A 193 9.59 1.00 -22.32
N TRP A 194 10.06 2.18 -21.90
CA TRP A 194 9.18 3.32 -21.66
C TRP A 194 8.55 3.78 -22.99
N PRO A 195 7.24 4.06 -23.09
CA PRO A 195 6.22 4.03 -22.03
C PRO A 195 5.40 2.72 -21.95
N TYR A 196 5.76 1.67 -22.71
CA TYR A 196 4.98 0.43 -22.81
C TYR A 196 4.76 -0.29 -21.47
N TYR A 197 5.78 -0.34 -20.60
CA TYR A 197 5.60 -0.99 -19.29
C TYR A 197 4.54 -0.31 -18.43
N ILE A 198 4.33 0.99 -18.60
CA ILE A 198 3.29 1.74 -17.87
C ILE A 198 1.91 1.23 -18.30
N ILE A 199 1.71 0.99 -19.60
CA ILE A 199 0.46 0.43 -20.14
C ILE A 199 0.22 -0.98 -19.59
N VAL A 200 1.27 -1.81 -19.50
CA VAL A 200 1.17 -3.16 -18.93
C VAL A 200 0.79 -3.12 -17.45
N VAL A 201 1.42 -2.23 -16.68
CA VAL A 201 1.11 -2.03 -15.25
C VAL A 201 -0.32 -1.51 -15.07
N GLU A 202 -0.76 -0.56 -15.89
CA GLU A 202 -2.11 -0.02 -15.85
C GLU A 202 -3.15 -1.09 -16.16
N PHE A 203 -2.91 -1.90 -17.20
CA PHE A 203 -3.76 -3.03 -17.54
C PHE A 203 -3.82 -4.06 -16.41
N ALA A 204 -2.67 -4.43 -15.84
CA ALA A 204 -2.60 -5.33 -14.69
C ALA A 204 -3.37 -4.78 -13.48
N TYR A 205 -3.22 -3.48 -13.19
CA TYR A 205 -3.96 -2.81 -12.14
C TYR A 205 -5.47 -2.90 -12.36
N ILE A 206 -5.96 -2.60 -13.56
CA ILE A 206 -7.39 -2.68 -13.91
C ILE A 206 -7.91 -4.10 -13.69
N VAL A 207 -7.23 -5.11 -14.25
CA VAL A 207 -7.65 -6.51 -14.16
C VAL A 207 -7.70 -6.97 -12.70
N LEU A 208 -6.63 -6.74 -11.93
CA LEU A 208 -6.53 -7.19 -10.55
C LEU A 208 -7.53 -6.49 -9.63
N THR A 209 -7.74 -5.19 -9.80
CA THR A 209 -8.67 -4.43 -8.95
C THR A 209 -10.13 -4.64 -9.32
N LEU A 210 -10.45 -4.93 -10.59
CA LEU A 210 -11.79 -5.39 -10.98
C LEU A 210 -12.07 -6.80 -10.47
N LEU A 211 -11.08 -7.71 -10.48
CA LEU A 211 -11.21 -9.02 -9.85
C LEU A 211 -11.44 -8.86 -8.35
N LEU A 212 -10.69 -8.00 -7.69
CA LEU A 212 -10.88 -7.67 -6.28
C LEU A 212 -12.29 -7.12 -6.02
N LEU A 213 -12.76 -6.17 -6.85
CA LEU A 213 -14.12 -5.66 -6.77
C LEU A 213 -15.13 -6.79 -6.94
N PHE A 214 -14.97 -7.66 -7.94
CA PHE A 214 -15.90 -8.76 -8.17
C PHE A 214 -15.99 -9.74 -7.00
N LEU A 215 -14.85 -10.11 -6.41
CA LEU A 215 -14.78 -11.04 -5.28
C LEU A 215 -15.38 -10.44 -3.99
N PHE A 216 -15.22 -9.13 -3.78
CA PHE A 216 -15.60 -8.46 -2.54
C PHE A 216 -16.84 -7.55 -2.67
N ARG A 217 -17.43 -7.45 -3.87
CA ARG A 217 -18.73 -6.79 -4.07
C ARG A 217 -19.81 -7.68 -3.48
N LYS A 218 -20.53 -7.14 -2.49
CA LYS A 218 -21.67 -7.84 -1.90
C LYS A 218 -22.72 -8.06 -2.98
N LYS A 219 -23.09 -9.32 -3.26
CA LYS A 219 -24.27 -9.63 -4.08
C LYS A 219 -25.50 -9.40 -3.19
N ASP A 220 -26.15 -8.26 -3.33
CA ASP A 220 -27.48 -8.07 -2.75
C ASP A 220 -28.48 -8.89 -3.57
N TYR A 221 -28.55 -10.20 -3.31
CA TYR A 221 -29.69 -10.99 -3.73
C TYR A 221 -30.90 -10.51 -2.92
N LYS A 222 -31.67 -9.56 -3.48
CA LYS A 222 -33.04 -9.32 -3.02
C LYS A 222 -33.84 -10.58 -3.38
N LEU A 223 -33.91 -11.55 -2.47
CA LEU A 223 -34.93 -12.58 -2.52
C LEU A 223 -36.28 -11.83 -2.46
N LYS A 224 -36.95 -11.71 -3.60
CA LYS A 224 -38.37 -11.35 -3.62
C LYS A 224 -39.11 -12.49 -2.93
N LEU A 225 -39.29 -12.39 -1.61
CA LEU A 225 -40.31 -13.14 -0.91
C LEU A 225 -41.64 -12.56 -1.39
N ASN A 226 -42.22 -13.17 -2.42
CA ASN A 226 -43.64 -13.01 -2.69
C ASN A 226 -44.38 -13.51 -1.44
N ARG A 227 -44.97 -12.57 -0.70
CA ARG A 227 -45.98 -12.88 0.31
C ARG A 227 -47.31 -13.16 -0.38
#